data_AF-A0AA96FYJ3-F1
#
_entry.id   AF-A0AA96FYJ3-F1
#
_cell.length_a   1.000
_cell.length_b   1.000
_cell.length_c   1.000
_cell.angle_alpha   90.00
_cell.angle_beta   90.00
_cell.angle_gamma   90.00
#
_symmetry.space_group_name_H-M   'P 1'
#
loop_
_entity.id
_entity.type
_entity.pdbx_description
1 polymer ?
#
loop_
_entity_poly.entity_id
_entity_poly.type
_entity_poly.pdbx_seq_one_letter_code
_entity_poly.pdbx_strand_id
1 'polypeptide(L)'
;MTANGRFLGVVRDELATASDVARQAVAGVDPSTSMYRANMRRLDATADLGALTTQVMTSVPVYLRRGDVVTSISVRSGATAAGTPTNWWFALYSNAATPALLGQTADQLTTAWGATTNKTLALASPVTIQTDGTYWVGIMVKATTVPSLVGVSTTASAGIVTGEKNLAQTSGSALTTTAPATIASPTAAATAPLVIIT
;
A
#
# COMPACT_ATOMS: atom_id res chain seq x y z
N MET A 1 -29.21 -5.13 29.69
CA MET A 1 -28.83 -6.43 30.27
C MET A 1 -28.42 -7.35 29.14
N THR A 2 -27.19 -7.88 29.20
CA THR A 2 -26.60 -8.76 28.18
C THR A 2 -27.02 -10.20 28.43
N ALA A 3 -27.46 -10.91 27.39
CA ALA A 3 -27.45 -12.36 27.38
C ALA A 3 -26.05 -12.81 26.90
N ASN A 4 -25.33 -13.54 27.74
CA ASN A 4 -24.08 -14.27 27.43
C ASN A 4 -22.74 -13.54 27.48
N GLY A 5 -22.60 -12.41 28.19
CA GLY A 5 -21.26 -11.87 28.54
C GLY A 5 -20.36 -11.43 27.37
N ARG A 6 -20.86 -11.47 26.13
CA ARG A 6 -20.17 -10.98 24.95
C ARG A 6 -20.57 -9.52 24.72
N PHE A 7 -19.58 -8.63 24.71
CA PHE A 7 -19.79 -7.23 24.35
C PHE A 7 -20.29 -7.15 22.90
N LEU A 8 -21.46 -6.54 22.71
CA LEU A 8 -22.11 -6.35 21.40
C LEU A 8 -21.91 -4.93 20.83
N GLY A 9 -21.10 -4.09 21.49
CA GLY A 9 -20.73 -2.77 20.97
C GLY A 9 -19.54 -2.85 20.01
N VAL A 10 -19.33 -1.79 19.23
CA VAL A 10 -18.05 -1.58 18.54
C VAL A 10 -16.96 -1.59 19.61
N VAL A 11 -16.04 -2.55 19.53
CA VAL A 11 -14.88 -2.62 20.42
C VAL A 11 -14.27 -1.23 20.46
N ARG A 12 -14.14 -0.65 21.66
CA ARG A 12 -13.58 0.70 21.83
C ARG A 12 -12.32 0.80 20.97
N ASP A 13 -12.21 1.89 20.22
CA ASP A 13 -11.14 2.18 19.27
C ASP A 13 -9.73 1.92 19.85
N GLU A 14 -9.59 1.95 21.18
CA GLU A 14 -8.41 1.56 21.93
C GLU A 14 -7.90 0.12 21.67
N LEU A 15 -8.75 -0.90 21.50
CA LEU A 15 -8.29 -2.27 21.23
C LEU A 15 -7.92 -2.45 19.75
N ALA A 16 -8.62 -1.75 18.86
CA ALA A 16 -8.26 -1.66 17.45
C ALA A 16 -6.90 -0.95 17.31
N THR A 17 -6.71 0.15 18.04
CA THR A 17 -5.45 0.88 18.16
C THR A 17 -4.34 0.02 18.74
N ALA A 18 -4.58 -0.75 19.81
CA ALA A 18 -3.57 -1.63 20.40
C ALA A 18 -3.18 -2.77 19.44
N SER A 19 -4.16 -3.37 18.75
CA SER A 19 -3.89 -4.37 17.72
C SER A 19 -3.17 -3.77 16.52
N ASP A 20 -3.46 -2.53 16.15
CA ASP A 20 -2.83 -1.80 15.07
C ASP A 20 -1.38 -1.46 15.43
N VAL A 21 -1.13 -0.95 16.64
CA VAL A 21 0.23 -0.72 17.17
C VAL A 21 1.04 -2.01 17.19
N ALA A 22 0.46 -3.14 17.62
CA ALA A 22 1.13 -4.44 17.61
C ALA A 22 1.40 -4.98 16.18
N ARG A 23 0.56 -4.63 15.20
CA ARG A 23 0.74 -5.03 13.79
C ARG A 23 1.64 -4.09 13.01
N GLN A 24 1.74 -2.82 13.40
CA GLN A 24 2.54 -1.80 12.73
C GLN A 24 3.91 -1.59 13.40
N ALA A 25 4.14 -2.14 14.60
CA ALA A 25 5.43 -2.06 15.26
C ALA A 25 6.51 -2.75 14.42
N VAL A 26 7.52 -1.97 14.02
CA VAL A 26 8.76 -2.50 13.44
C VAL A 26 9.79 -2.58 14.54
N ALA A 27 10.39 -3.76 14.69
CA ALA A 27 11.53 -3.94 15.59
C ALA A 27 12.63 -2.91 15.26
N GLY A 28 12.92 -2.02 16.22
CA GLY A 28 13.96 -1.00 16.10
C GLY A 28 13.50 0.38 15.63
N VAL A 29 12.20 0.62 15.40
CA VAL A 29 11.66 1.95 15.07
C VAL A 29 10.83 2.45 16.26
N ASP A 30 11.16 3.64 16.77
CA ASP A 30 10.37 4.30 17.80
C ASP A 30 9.28 5.17 17.15
N PRO A 31 7.99 4.78 17.25
CA PRO A 31 6.89 5.51 16.61
C PRO A 31 6.64 6.89 17.23
N SER A 32 7.27 7.23 18.36
CA SER A 32 7.20 8.56 18.97
C SER A 32 8.18 9.56 18.35
N THR A 33 9.19 9.08 17.61
CA THR A 33 10.23 9.93 17.00
C THR A 33 10.17 9.95 15.48
N SER A 34 9.46 9.00 14.85
CA SER A 34 9.30 8.94 13.39
C SER A 34 7.95 8.33 13.02
N MET A 35 7.27 8.97 12.06
CA MET A 35 6.05 8.42 11.48
C MET A 35 6.41 7.15 10.71
N TYR A 36 5.67 6.08 10.96
CA TYR A 36 5.80 4.82 10.25
C TYR A 36 4.44 4.12 10.17
N ARG A 37 4.05 3.69 8.96
CA ARG A 37 2.86 2.86 8.71
C ARG A 37 3.17 1.78 7.68
N ALA A 38 2.67 0.57 7.91
CA ALA A 38 2.80 -0.53 6.95
C ALA A 38 1.45 -1.21 6.74
N ASN A 39 1.23 -1.76 5.54
CA ASN A 39 0.01 -2.52 5.26
C ASN A 39 -0.01 -3.93 5.88
N MET A 40 1.16 -4.49 6.15
CA MET A 40 1.33 -5.79 6.81
C MET A 40 2.62 -5.81 7.62
N ARG A 41 2.76 -6.81 8.50
CA ARG A 41 4.03 -7.02 9.20
C ARG A 41 5.08 -7.51 8.21
N ARG A 42 6.33 -7.09 8.41
CA ARG A 42 7.46 -7.59 7.61
C ARG A 42 7.61 -9.12 7.66
N LEU A 43 7.23 -9.76 8.78
CA LEU A 43 7.27 -11.21 8.93
C LEU A 43 6.17 -11.93 8.14
N ASP A 44 5.08 -11.25 7.80
CA ASP A 44 3.99 -11.82 6.99
C ASP A 44 4.30 -11.74 5.49
N ALA A 45 5.27 -10.90 5.09
CA ALA A 45 5.73 -10.74 3.72
C ALA A 45 6.70 -11.86 3.30
N THR A 46 6.17 -13.06 3.14
CA THR A 46 6.93 -14.32 2.97
C THR A 46 7.13 -14.75 1.51
N ALA A 47 6.56 -14.03 0.55
CA ALA A 47 6.54 -14.44 -0.85
C ALA A 47 7.18 -13.40 -1.78
N ASP A 48 7.68 -13.91 -2.91
CA ASP A 48 8.08 -13.12 -4.07
C ASP A 48 6.94 -13.11 -5.10
N LEU A 49 6.39 -11.93 -5.40
CA LEU A 49 5.11 -11.78 -6.08
C LEU A 49 5.27 -11.21 -7.50
N GLY A 50 4.63 -11.85 -8.47
CA GLY A 50 4.30 -11.26 -9.77
C GLY A 50 3.12 -10.30 -9.68
N ALA A 51 3.22 -9.29 -8.80
CA ALA A 51 2.10 -8.41 -8.45
C ALA A 51 1.88 -7.26 -9.44
N LEU A 52 2.79 -7.05 -10.38
CA LEU A 52 2.76 -5.94 -11.31
C LEU A 52 2.45 -6.41 -12.74
N THR A 53 1.86 -5.52 -13.52
CA THR A 53 1.70 -5.66 -14.97
C THR A 53 2.10 -4.35 -15.61
N THR A 54 2.79 -4.41 -16.76
CA THR A 54 3.30 -3.19 -17.40
C THR A 54 2.17 -2.20 -17.69
N GLN A 55 2.34 -0.94 -17.30
CA GLN A 55 1.36 0.15 -17.51
C GLN A 55 0.02 -0.03 -16.77
N VAL A 56 -0.03 -0.91 -15.78
CA VAL A 56 -1.17 -1.10 -14.86
C VAL A 56 -0.71 -0.77 -13.44
N MET A 57 -1.57 -0.13 -12.66
CA MET A 57 -1.27 0.18 -11.26
C MET A 57 -1.80 -0.93 -10.36
N THR A 58 -0.94 -1.47 -9.50
CA THR A 58 -1.33 -2.33 -8.38
C THR A 58 -1.42 -1.47 -7.13
N SER A 59 -2.52 -1.58 -6.39
CA SER A 59 -2.74 -0.82 -5.17
C SER A 59 -3.04 -1.71 -3.98
N VAL A 60 -2.48 -1.33 -2.83
CA VAL A 60 -2.67 -2.03 -1.55
C VAL A 60 -3.17 -1.07 -0.49
N PRO A 61 -4.04 -1.54 0.42
CA PRO A 61 -4.58 -0.72 1.49
C PRO A 61 -3.51 -0.49 2.56
N VAL A 62 -3.49 0.69 3.17
CA VAL A 62 -2.68 1.02 4.33
C VAL A 62 -3.53 1.83 5.30
N TYR A 63 -3.46 1.50 6.59
CA TYR A 63 -4.18 2.27 7.59
C TYR A 63 -3.36 3.49 8.00
N LEU A 64 -3.92 4.68 7.83
CA LEU A 64 -3.31 5.95 8.23
C LEU A 64 -4.20 6.66 9.23
N ARG A 65 -3.56 7.42 10.12
CA ARG A 65 -4.23 8.15 11.19
C ARG A 65 -4.26 9.64 10.90
N ARG A 66 -5.29 10.33 11.38
CA ARG A 66 -5.37 11.80 11.33
C ARG A 66 -4.13 12.41 11.97
N GLY A 67 -3.50 13.35 11.27
CA GLY A 67 -2.27 14.01 11.69
C GLY A 67 -0.99 13.32 11.20
N ASP A 68 -1.07 12.10 10.64
CA ASP A 68 0.06 11.49 9.96
C ASP A 68 0.50 12.40 8.81
N VAL A 69 1.80 12.69 8.73
CA VAL A 69 2.41 13.44 7.62
C VAL A 69 3.19 12.44 6.78
N VAL A 70 2.65 12.10 5.62
CA VAL A 70 3.28 11.18 4.68
C VAL A 70 4.26 11.93 3.79
N THR A 71 5.51 11.53 3.84
CA THR A 71 6.62 12.12 3.09
C THR A 71 7.21 11.16 2.06
N SER A 72 7.18 9.85 2.33
CA SER A 72 7.78 8.86 1.45
C SER A 72 7.02 7.54 1.40
N ILE A 73 7.17 6.84 0.28
CA ILE A 73 6.64 5.48 0.09
C ILE A 73 7.81 4.55 -0.21
N SER A 74 7.83 3.43 0.49
CA SER A 74 8.86 2.41 0.42
C SER A 74 8.28 1.07 -0.04
N VAL A 75 8.89 0.50 -1.08
CA VAL A 75 8.53 -0.80 -1.65
C VAL A 75 9.81 -1.62 -1.85
N ARG A 76 9.77 -2.93 -1.59
CA ARG A 76 10.89 -3.84 -1.81
C ARG A 76 10.65 -4.74 -3.00
N SER A 77 11.58 -4.76 -3.95
CA SER A 77 11.59 -5.78 -5.01
C SER A 77 12.05 -7.13 -4.47
N GLY A 78 11.48 -8.20 -5.02
CA GLY A 78 11.89 -9.58 -4.80
C GLY A 78 12.98 -10.02 -5.77
N ALA A 79 12.96 -11.28 -6.23
CA ALA A 79 14.07 -11.85 -6.98
C ALA A 79 14.19 -11.34 -8.43
N THR A 80 13.10 -10.79 -8.99
CA THR A 80 13.07 -10.29 -10.38
C THR A 80 13.28 -8.78 -10.42
N ALA A 81 14.29 -8.33 -11.16
CA ALA A 81 14.56 -6.92 -11.42
C ALA A 81 13.68 -6.35 -12.54
N ALA A 82 13.51 -5.03 -12.58
CA ALA A 82 12.87 -4.37 -13.71
C ALA A 82 13.77 -4.40 -14.96
N GLY A 83 13.29 -4.99 -16.05
CA GLY A 83 13.92 -4.97 -17.37
C GLY A 83 13.58 -3.69 -18.12
N THR A 84 14.58 -2.89 -18.47
CA THR A 84 14.44 -1.63 -19.23
C THR A 84 13.22 -0.80 -18.81
N PRO A 85 13.14 -0.32 -17.56
CA PRO A 85 12.05 0.54 -17.13
C PRO A 85 12.02 1.82 -17.98
N THR A 86 10.83 2.35 -18.21
CA THR A 86 10.62 3.61 -18.94
C THR A 86 9.81 4.62 -18.13
N ASN A 87 8.92 4.13 -17.26
CA ASN A 87 8.22 4.93 -16.26
C ASN A 87 7.99 4.05 -15.02
N TRP A 88 8.15 4.61 -13.82
CA TRP A 88 7.68 4.00 -12.59
C TRP A 88 7.60 5.03 -11.47
N TRP A 89 6.57 4.87 -10.63
CA TRP A 89 6.24 5.80 -9.56
C TRP A 89 5.39 5.10 -8.50
N PHE A 90 5.30 5.73 -7.32
CA PHE A 90 4.35 5.38 -6.28
C PHE A 90 3.36 6.52 -6.05
N ALA A 91 2.14 6.19 -5.65
CA ALA A 91 1.09 7.16 -5.40
C ALA A 91 0.33 6.83 -4.12
N LEU A 92 -0.14 7.87 -3.44
CA LEU A 92 -1.02 7.79 -2.28
C LEU A 92 -2.42 8.26 -2.67
N TYR A 93 -3.43 7.46 -2.36
CA TYR A 93 -4.83 7.78 -2.61
C TYR A 93 -5.65 7.78 -1.31
N SER A 94 -6.74 8.52 -1.33
CA SER A 94 -7.63 8.74 -0.20
C SER A 94 -8.39 7.48 0.24
N ASN A 95 -9.01 7.58 1.42
CA ASN A 95 -9.89 6.57 2.00
C ASN A 95 -11.35 6.62 1.48
N ALA A 96 -11.62 7.42 0.44
CA ALA A 96 -12.96 7.58 -0.12
C ALA A 96 -13.48 6.28 -0.78
N ALA A 97 -14.80 6.23 -1.03
CA ALA A 97 -15.42 5.11 -1.75
C ALA A 97 -14.78 4.88 -3.14
N THR A 98 -14.48 5.99 -3.82
CA THR A 98 -13.62 6.04 -5.01
C THR A 98 -12.34 6.78 -4.61
N PRO A 99 -11.23 6.08 -4.32
CA PRO A 99 -9.99 6.69 -3.84
C PRO A 99 -9.47 7.76 -4.80
N ALA A 100 -9.30 8.99 -4.31
CA ALA A 100 -8.77 10.12 -5.07
C ALA A 100 -7.29 10.30 -4.80
N LEU A 101 -6.52 10.73 -5.80
CA LEU A 101 -5.08 10.95 -5.68
C LEU A 101 -4.78 12.06 -4.68
N LEU A 102 -3.98 11.77 -3.67
CA LEU A 102 -3.51 12.73 -2.67
C LEU A 102 -2.10 13.22 -2.97
N GLY A 103 -1.26 12.34 -3.49
CA GLY A 103 0.11 12.66 -3.85
C GLY A 103 0.77 11.53 -4.62
N GLN A 104 1.81 11.86 -5.37
CA GLN A 104 2.64 10.89 -6.08
C GLN A 104 4.12 11.23 -5.94
N THR A 105 4.97 10.25 -6.12
CA THR A 105 6.42 10.43 -6.25
C THR A 105 6.75 11.01 -7.62
N ALA A 106 7.97 11.53 -7.79
CA ALA A 106 8.47 11.80 -9.14
C ALA A 106 8.55 10.50 -9.96
N ASP A 107 8.23 10.56 -11.24
CA ASP A 107 8.50 9.46 -12.17
C ASP A 107 10.01 9.27 -12.28
N GLN A 108 10.43 8.01 -12.12
CA GLN A 108 11.83 7.64 -12.07
C GLN A 108 12.39 7.30 -13.47
N LEU A 109 11.55 7.37 -14.50
CA LEU A 109 11.91 7.17 -15.90
C LEU A 109 12.63 5.83 -16.10
N THR A 110 13.89 5.89 -16.54
CA THR A 110 14.76 4.74 -16.85
C THR A 110 15.62 4.30 -15.68
N THR A 111 15.43 4.89 -14.50
CA THR A 111 16.22 4.55 -13.31
C THR A 111 16.02 3.06 -12.98
N ALA A 112 17.14 2.34 -12.82
CA ALA A 112 17.10 0.91 -12.59
C ALA A 112 16.45 0.54 -11.25
N TRP A 113 15.61 -0.49 -11.28
CA TRP A 113 15.09 -1.15 -10.08
C TRP A 113 15.60 -2.59 -10.06
N GLY A 114 16.72 -2.80 -9.37
CA GLY A 114 17.34 -4.11 -9.19
C GLY A 114 16.50 -5.05 -8.33
N ALA A 115 16.81 -6.35 -8.39
CA ALA A 115 16.24 -7.34 -7.49
C ALA A 115 16.63 -7.04 -6.03
N THR A 116 15.84 -7.52 -5.08
CA THR A 116 16.15 -7.52 -3.63
C THR A 116 16.45 -6.11 -3.09
N THR A 117 15.86 -5.08 -3.69
CA THR A 117 16.20 -3.67 -3.45
C THR A 117 15.01 -2.93 -2.85
N ASN A 118 15.25 -2.21 -1.76
CA ASN A 118 14.27 -1.26 -1.23
C ASN A 118 14.32 0.02 -2.07
N LYS A 119 13.16 0.45 -2.57
CA LYS A 119 12.98 1.77 -3.17
C LYS A 119 12.14 2.60 -2.25
N THR A 120 12.75 3.65 -1.69
CA THR A 120 12.09 4.67 -0.89
C THR A 120 12.09 5.95 -1.71
N LEU A 121 10.90 6.41 -2.08
CA LEU A 121 10.73 7.59 -2.91
C LEU A 121 9.94 8.65 -2.15
N ALA A 122 10.42 9.89 -2.20
CA ALA A 122 9.71 11.03 -1.65
C ALA A 122 8.48 11.35 -2.51
N LEU A 123 7.37 11.69 -1.86
CA LEU A 123 6.25 12.36 -2.52
C LEU A 123 6.69 13.75 -2.98
N ALA A 124 6.11 14.23 -4.09
CA ALA A 124 6.39 15.58 -4.58
C ALA A 124 6.07 16.68 -3.55
N SER A 125 5.12 16.40 -2.65
CA SER A 125 4.82 17.23 -1.49
C SER A 125 4.35 16.34 -0.34
N PRO A 126 4.69 16.66 0.93
CA PRO A 126 4.16 15.96 2.08
C PRO A 126 2.63 16.01 2.12
N VAL A 127 1.99 14.91 2.50
CA VAL A 127 0.52 14.79 2.59
C VAL A 127 0.12 14.61 4.04
N THR A 128 -0.64 15.56 4.59
CA THR A 128 -1.21 15.46 5.93
C THR A 128 -2.57 14.77 5.89
N ILE A 129 -2.68 13.67 6.62
CA ILE A 129 -3.89 12.85 6.71
C ILE A 129 -4.94 13.55 7.59
N GLN A 130 -6.13 13.76 7.05
CA GLN A 130 -7.20 14.53 7.71
C GLN A 130 -8.17 13.67 8.50
N THR A 131 -8.26 12.38 8.18
CA THR A 131 -9.22 11.44 8.79
C THR A 131 -8.58 10.08 8.86
N ASP A 132 -8.79 9.38 9.97
CA ASP A 132 -8.38 8.00 10.13
C ASP A 132 -9.05 7.11 9.07
N GLY A 133 -8.33 6.08 8.60
CA GLY A 133 -8.94 5.07 7.74
C GLY A 133 -7.95 4.36 6.84
N THR A 134 -8.51 3.57 5.93
CA THR A 134 -7.76 2.80 4.94
C THR A 134 -7.54 3.61 3.68
N TYR A 135 -6.31 4.07 3.50
CA TYR A 135 -5.81 4.73 2.29
C TYR A 135 -5.21 3.69 1.35
N TRP A 136 -4.82 4.10 0.14
CA TRP A 136 -4.25 3.18 -0.85
C TRP A 136 -2.90 3.65 -1.34
N VAL A 137 -1.94 2.73 -1.40
CA VAL A 137 -0.66 2.95 -2.09
C VAL A 137 -0.73 2.30 -3.45
N GLY A 138 -0.62 3.10 -4.51
CA GLY A 138 -0.47 2.65 -5.88
C GLY A 138 1.00 2.48 -6.27
N ILE A 139 1.28 1.39 -6.98
CA ILE A 139 2.59 1.04 -7.54
C ILE A 139 2.38 0.80 -9.02
N MET A 140 3.12 1.54 -9.86
CA MET A 140 3.07 1.39 -11.30
C MET A 140 4.48 1.24 -11.84
N VAL A 141 4.66 0.29 -12.76
CA VAL A 141 5.89 0.13 -13.52
C VAL A 141 5.55 -0.10 -14.99
N LYS A 142 6.24 0.61 -15.88
CA LYS A 142 6.29 0.35 -17.32
C LYS A 142 7.70 -0.11 -17.68
N ALA A 143 7.82 -1.39 -17.99
CA ALA A 143 9.07 -2.08 -18.25
C ALA A 143 8.83 -3.24 -19.24
N THR A 144 9.89 -3.80 -19.82
CA THR A 144 9.81 -5.05 -20.60
C THR A 144 9.58 -6.24 -19.67
N THR A 145 10.26 -6.23 -18.52
CA THR A 145 10.01 -7.13 -17.39
C THR A 145 9.72 -6.26 -16.17
N VAL A 146 8.56 -6.41 -15.55
CA VAL A 146 8.26 -5.71 -14.28
C VAL A 146 8.98 -6.40 -13.13
N PRO A 147 9.42 -5.65 -12.09
CA PRO A 147 10.06 -6.27 -10.93
C PRO A 147 9.03 -7.09 -10.17
N SER A 148 9.47 -8.19 -9.57
CA SER A 148 8.66 -8.89 -8.60
C SER A 148 8.72 -8.14 -7.26
N LEU A 149 7.70 -8.27 -6.42
CA LEU A 149 7.58 -7.52 -5.16
C LEU A 149 7.51 -8.47 -3.97
N VAL A 150 8.15 -8.10 -2.87
CA VAL A 150 8.02 -8.85 -1.61
C VAL A 150 6.66 -8.58 -0.98
N GLY A 151 5.96 -9.63 -0.55
CA GLY A 151 4.62 -9.51 0.06
C GLY A 151 4.01 -10.87 0.41
N VAL A 152 2.69 -10.96 0.35
CA VAL A 152 1.93 -12.20 0.58
C VAL A 152 0.94 -12.48 -0.56
N SER A 153 0.67 -13.75 -0.83
CA SER A 153 -0.41 -14.18 -1.72
C SER A 153 -1.56 -14.76 -0.91
N THR A 154 -2.80 -14.37 -1.22
CA THR A 154 -4.01 -14.81 -0.55
C THR A 154 -5.16 -15.02 -1.53
N THR A 155 -5.89 -16.12 -1.36
CA THR A 155 -7.12 -16.40 -2.11
C THR A 155 -8.31 -15.58 -1.62
N ALA A 156 -8.22 -14.99 -0.42
CA ALA A 156 -9.22 -14.11 0.17
C ALA A 156 -8.87 -12.62 -0.02
N SER A 157 -8.43 -12.26 -1.23
CA SER A 157 -8.01 -10.88 -1.54
C SER A 157 -9.18 -9.91 -1.74
N ALA A 158 -10.33 -10.42 -2.18
CA ALA A 158 -11.59 -9.70 -2.17
C ALA A 158 -12.23 -9.77 -0.78
N GLY A 159 -13.07 -8.77 -0.44
CA GLY A 159 -13.83 -8.76 0.80
C GLY A 159 -14.65 -10.04 0.97
N ILE A 160 -14.54 -10.68 2.14
CA ILE A 160 -15.27 -11.91 2.48
C ILE A 160 -16.69 -11.56 2.90
N VAL A 161 -16.86 -10.44 3.61
CA VAL A 161 -18.17 -9.92 4.01
C VAL A 161 -18.43 -8.55 3.40
N THR A 162 -19.71 -8.16 3.36
CA THR A 162 -20.13 -6.86 2.83
C THR A 162 -19.46 -5.72 3.60
N GLY A 163 -18.84 -4.79 2.88
CA GLY A 163 -18.18 -3.61 3.44
C GLY A 163 -16.66 -3.76 3.63
N GLU A 164 -16.10 -4.96 3.50
CA GLU A 164 -14.64 -5.14 3.50
C GLU A 164 -13.99 -4.57 2.23
N LYS A 165 -12.78 -4.03 2.39
CA LYS A 165 -11.95 -3.55 1.28
C LYS A 165 -11.06 -4.68 0.77
N ASN A 166 -10.72 -4.64 -0.51
CA ASN A 166 -9.75 -5.58 -1.09
C ASN A 166 -8.39 -5.45 -0.38
N LEU A 167 -7.67 -6.56 -0.24
CA LEU A 167 -6.30 -6.58 0.31
C LEU A 167 -5.24 -6.18 -0.72
N ALA A 168 -5.58 -6.29 -2.00
CA ALA A 168 -4.86 -5.70 -3.12
C ALA A 168 -5.79 -5.60 -4.33
N GLN A 169 -5.51 -4.68 -5.23
CA GLN A 169 -6.30 -4.50 -6.44
C GLN A 169 -5.50 -3.87 -7.58
N THR A 170 -5.87 -4.16 -8.82
CA THR A 170 -5.29 -3.55 -10.02
C THR A 170 -6.26 -2.54 -10.62
N SER A 171 -5.72 -1.47 -11.23
CA SER A 171 -6.52 -0.45 -11.92
C SER A 171 -5.69 0.30 -12.97
N GLY A 172 -6.38 0.95 -13.89
CA GLY A 172 -5.76 1.71 -14.98
C GLY A 172 -5.24 0.83 -16.12
N SER A 173 -4.89 1.48 -17.22
CA SER A 173 -4.30 0.88 -18.41
C SER A 173 -3.53 1.96 -19.16
N ALA A 174 -2.48 1.56 -19.89
CA ALA A 174 -1.62 2.47 -20.65
C ALA A 174 -1.07 3.66 -19.82
N LEU A 175 -0.87 3.43 -18.52
CA LEU A 175 -0.32 4.45 -17.63
C LEU A 175 1.13 4.79 -18.03
N THR A 176 1.50 6.04 -17.80
CA THR A 176 2.86 6.55 -18.07
C THR A 176 3.39 7.33 -16.86
N THR A 177 3.53 8.64 -16.94
CA THR A 177 4.23 9.47 -15.93
C THR A 177 3.33 9.92 -14.79
N THR A 178 2.01 9.93 -15.00
CA THR A 178 1.05 10.51 -14.06
C THR A 178 0.09 9.45 -13.56
N ALA A 179 -0.06 9.39 -12.24
CA ALA A 179 -1.05 8.53 -11.61
C ALA A 179 -2.48 8.99 -11.96
N PRO A 180 -3.43 8.07 -12.18
CA PRO A 180 -4.83 8.43 -12.37
C PRO A 180 -5.36 9.33 -11.24
N ALA A 181 -6.25 10.27 -11.56
CA ALA A 181 -6.85 11.14 -10.54
C ALA A 181 -7.67 10.36 -9.50
N THR A 182 -8.19 9.18 -9.89
CA THR A 182 -8.95 8.29 -9.03
C THR A 182 -8.68 6.83 -9.36
N ILE A 183 -8.79 5.94 -8.37
CA ILE A 183 -8.85 4.49 -8.58
C ILE A 183 -10.27 4.13 -9.01
N ALA A 184 -10.50 4.10 -10.32
CA ALA A 184 -11.77 3.69 -10.92
C ALA A 184 -11.72 2.22 -11.37
N SER A 185 -12.84 1.51 -11.22
CA SER A 185 -13.02 0.12 -11.65
C SER A 185 -11.90 -0.84 -11.21
N PRO A 186 -11.51 -0.86 -9.92
CA PRO A 186 -10.45 -1.76 -9.48
C PRO A 186 -10.88 -3.23 -9.56
N THR A 187 -9.93 -4.09 -9.91
CA THR A 187 -10.11 -5.55 -9.87
C THR A 187 -9.30 -6.12 -8.71
N ALA A 188 -9.91 -6.95 -7.86
CA ALA A 188 -9.20 -7.58 -6.74
C ALA A 188 -8.02 -8.43 -7.24
N ALA A 189 -6.89 -8.37 -6.53
CA ALA A 189 -5.67 -9.10 -6.87
C ALA A 189 -5.24 -9.97 -5.68
N ALA A 190 -4.91 -11.24 -5.95
CA ALA A 190 -4.50 -12.20 -4.92
C ALA A 190 -3.16 -11.85 -4.25
N THR A 191 -2.31 -11.07 -4.91
CA THR A 191 -0.97 -10.73 -4.48
C THR A 191 -0.94 -9.34 -3.85
N ALA A 192 -0.59 -9.26 -2.57
CA ALA A 192 -0.48 -8.00 -1.82
C ALA A 192 1.00 -7.70 -1.52
N PRO A 193 1.63 -6.75 -2.25
CA PRO A 193 2.96 -6.25 -1.91
C PRO A 193 3.02 -5.61 -0.52
N LEU A 194 4.15 -5.77 0.17
CA LEU A 194 4.46 -4.99 1.36
C LEU A 194 4.78 -3.55 0.96
N VAL A 195 4.09 -2.59 1.58
CA VAL A 195 4.38 -1.16 1.48
C VAL A 195 4.61 -0.58 2.86
N ILE A 196 5.53 0.37 2.89
CA ILE A 196 5.90 1.10 4.09
C ILE A 196 5.83 2.59 3.78
N ILE A 197 5.24 3.36 4.68
CA ILE A 197 5.07 4.80 4.58
C ILE A 197 5.76 5.47 5.77
N THR A 198 6.43 6.59 5.49
CA THR A 198 7.00 7.53 6.46
C THR A 198 6.64 8.96 6.08
#